data_AF-A0A534QG13-F1
#
_entry.id   AF-A0A534QG13-F1
#
_cell.length_a   1.000
_cell.length_b   1.000
_cell.length_c   1.000
_cell.angle_alpha   90.00
_cell.angle_beta   90.00
_cell.angle_gamma   90.00
#
_symmetry.space_group_name_H-M   'P 1'
#
loop_
_entity.id
_entity.type
_entity.pdbx_description
1 polymer ?
#
loop_
_entity_poly.entity_id
_entity_poly.type
_entity_poly.pdbx_seq_one_letter_code
_entity_poly.pdbx_strand_id
1 'polypeptide(L)'
;MPYTDRALLALSTRIPVKTKIHNTLNRAMLARHVPGLLQFPCSATLVPARAPVVAQELSRLVRRKLDDSRWRLYFSSRGRLPQPRLGWGNFEFLRTGRVLNALADDLRADVWDRRAIRDRIAAVTPLESRGSVHRLSFQLMRIYTVDQMLRAAPP
;
A
#
# COMPACT_ATOMS: atom_id res chain seq x y z
N MET A 1 10.58 -4.96 13.12
CA MET A 1 9.87 -5.77 12.12
C MET A 1 10.83 -6.82 11.57
N PRO A 2 10.42 -8.07 11.31
CA PRO A 2 11.32 -9.09 10.78
C PRO A 2 11.96 -8.71 9.43
N TYR A 3 11.25 -7.91 8.61
CA TYR A 3 11.73 -7.44 7.31
C TYR A 3 12.62 -6.18 7.35
N THR A 4 12.84 -5.61 8.54
CA THR A 4 13.74 -4.45 8.73
C THR A 4 15.11 -4.87 9.24
N ASP A 5 15.39 -6.18 9.31
CA ASP A 5 16.70 -6.69 9.69
C ASP A 5 17.75 -6.37 8.62
N ARG A 6 18.90 -5.84 9.05
CA ARG A 6 19.97 -5.37 8.15
C ARG A 6 20.61 -6.54 7.39
N ALA A 7 20.76 -7.70 8.03
CA ALA A 7 21.34 -8.87 7.39
C ALA A 7 20.38 -9.44 6.33
N LEU A 8 19.08 -9.46 6.62
CA LEU A 8 18.05 -9.85 5.66
C LEU A 8 17.98 -8.89 4.46
N LEU A 9 18.09 -7.59 4.70
CA LEU A 9 18.19 -6.58 3.63
C LEU A 9 19.42 -6.81 2.74
N ALA A 10 20.60 -7.02 3.34
CA ALA A 10 21.83 -7.29 2.60
C ALA A 10 21.78 -8.63 1.83
N LEU A 11 21.12 -9.65 2.38
CA LEU A 11 20.86 -10.89 1.65
C LEU A 11 19.94 -10.64 0.46
N SER A 12 18.88 -9.85 0.67
CA SER A 12 17.91 -9.53 -0.38
C SER A 12 18.58 -8.82 -1.56
N THR A 13 19.55 -7.91 -1.36
CA THR A 13 20.21 -7.20 -2.45
C THR A 13 21.08 -8.11 -3.32
N ARG A 14 21.61 -9.20 -2.77
CA ARG A 14 22.46 -10.18 -3.48
C ARG A 14 21.66 -11.16 -4.35
N ILE A 15 20.37 -11.33 -4.07
CA ILE A 15 19.50 -12.24 -4.83
C ILE A 15 19.21 -11.63 -6.23
N PRO A 16 19.44 -12.38 -7.33
CA PRO A 16 19.13 -11.91 -8.67
C PRO A 16 17.67 -11.49 -8.83
N VAL A 17 17.41 -10.35 -9.49
CA VAL A 17 16.05 -9.83 -9.69
C VAL A 17 15.14 -10.86 -10.36
N LYS A 18 15.65 -11.62 -11.34
CA LYS A 18 14.91 -12.68 -12.03
C LYS A 18 14.29 -13.72 -11.08
N THR A 19 14.93 -14.00 -9.95
CA THR A 19 14.42 -14.95 -8.94
C THR A 19 13.42 -14.34 -7.96
N LYS A 20 13.36 -13.01 -7.87
CA LYS A 20 12.38 -12.26 -7.05
C LYS A 20 11.07 -12.01 -7.80
N ILE A 21 11.15 -11.92 -9.13
CA ILE A 21 10.00 -11.71 -10.01
C ILE A 21 8.95 -12.81 -9.75
N HIS A 22 7.67 -12.42 -9.76
CA HIS A 22 6.52 -13.30 -9.56
C HIS A 22 6.59 -14.22 -8.34
N ASN A 23 7.30 -13.79 -7.28
CA ASN A 23 7.38 -14.52 -6.02
C ASN A 23 8.02 -15.92 -6.15
N THR A 24 8.83 -16.16 -7.19
CA THR A 24 9.39 -17.48 -7.52
C THR A 24 10.28 -18.03 -6.41
N LEU A 25 11.19 -17.22 -5.86
CA LEU A 25 12.06 -17.62 -4.74
C LEU A 25 11.25 -18.03 -3.50
N ASN A 26 10.29 -17.20 -3.09
CA ASN A 26 9.46 -17.47 -1.92
C ASN A 26 8.64 -18.75 -2.11
N ARG A 27 8.11 -18.98 -3.32
CA ARG A 27 7.40 -20.21 -3.66
C ARG A 27 8.29 -21.44 -3.57
N ALA A 28 9.54 -21.36 -4.05
CA ALA A 28 10.51 -22.44 -3.96
C ALA A 28 10.89 -22.74 -2.49
N MET A 29 11.11 -21.70 -1.68
CA MET A 29 11.34 -21.85 -0.25
C MET A 29 10.16 -22.51 0.46
N LEU A 30 8.93 -22.05 0.20
CA LEU A 30 7.73 -22.63 0.78
C LEU A 30 7.52 -24.08 0.35
N ALA A 31 7.76 -24.42 -0.92
CA ALA A 31 7.67 -25.79 -1.40
C ALA A 31 8.64 -26.73 -0.67
N ARG A 32 9.84 -26.25 -0.33
CA ARG A 32 10.87 -27.04 0.36
C ARG A 32 10.61 -27.19 1.86
N HIS A 33 10.17 -26.13 2.52
CA HIS A 33 10.11 -26.10 3.99
C HIS A 33 8.70 -26.32 4.55
N VAL A 34 7.66 -25.81 3.89
CA VAL A 34 6.27 -25.89 4.36
C VAL A 34 5.28 -25.95 3.17
N PRO A 35 5.23 -27.08 2.42
CA PRO A 35 4.46 -27.17 1.19
C PRO A 35 2.95 -27.00 1.40
N GLY A 36 2.43 -27.30 2.60
CA GLY A 36 1.03 -27.09 2.97
C GLY A 36 0.55 -25.65 2.76
N LEU A 37 1.43 -24.66 2.94
CA LEU A 37 1.08 -23.24 2.74
C LEU A 37 0.77 -22.90 1.28
N LEU A 38 1.25 -23.69 0.31
CA LEU A 38 0.99 -23.45 -1.11
C LEU A 38 -0.42 -23.81 -1.55
N GLN A 39 -1.18 -24.51 -0.70
CA GLN A 39 -2.58 -24.87 -0.97
C GLN A 39 -3.53 -23.69 -0.74
N PHE A 40 -3.10 -22.67 0.00
CA PHE A 40 -3.90 -21.49 0.28
C PHE A 40 -3.70 -20.40 -0.77
N PRO A 41 -4.73 -19.60 -1.08
CA PRO A 41 -4.60 -18.44 -1.95
C PRO A 41 -3.81 -17.32 -1.27
N CYS A 42 -3.01 -16.59 -2.04
CA CYS A 42 -2.34 -15.38 -1.55
C CYS A 42 -3.36 -14.25 -1.34
N SER A 43 -2.99 -13.25 -0.54
CA SER A 43 -3.85 -12.11 -0.18
C SER A 43 -4.49 -11.36 -1.35
N ALA A 44 -3.88 -11.43 -2.54
CA ALA A 44 -4.33 -10.76 -3.75
C ALA A 44 -4.83 -11.71 -4.85
N THR A 45 -4.85 -13.03 -4.64
CA THR A 45 -5.27 -14.02 -5.65
C THR A 45 -6.52 -14.77 -5.17
N LEU A 46 -7.24 -15.39 -6.10
CA LEU A 46 -8.35 -16.31 -5.77
C LEU A 46 -7.93 -17.78 -5.88
N VAL A 47 -6.83 -18.04 -6.59
CA VAL A 47 -6.26 -19.37 -6.76
C VAL A 47 -5.17 -19.65 -5.72
N PRO A 48 -4.95 -20.93 -5.37
CA PRO A 48 -3.84 -21.35 -4.50
C PRO A 48 -2.47 -20.85 -4.97
N ALA A 49 -1.55 -20.61 -4.04
CA ALA A 49 -0.19 -20.17 -4.35
C ALA A 49 0.63 -21.19 -5.17
N ARG A 50 0.23 -22.47 -5.21
CA ARG A 50 0.80 -23.49 -6.11
C ARG A 50 0.43 -23.30 -7.58
N ALA A 51 -0.66 -22.58 -7.89
CA ALA A 51 -1.15 -22.42 -9.25
C ALA A 51 -0.12 -21.72 -10.16
N PRO A 52 -0.19 -21.90 -11.50
CA PRO A 52 0.67 -21.18 -12.44
C PRO A 52 0.58 -19.66 -12.26
N VAL A 53 1.69 -18.96 -12.49
CA VAL A 53 1.78 -17.49 -12.31
C VAL A 53 0.70 -16.77 -13.12
N VAL A 54 0.43 -17.21 -14.36
CA VAL A 54 -0.61 -16.63 -15.22
C VAL A 54 -1.98 -16.70 -14.55
N ALA A 55 -2.35 -17.85 -13.95
CA ALA A 55 -3.61 -18.00 -13.22
C ALA A 55 -3.66 -17.09 -11.98
N GLN A 56 -2.54 -16.92 -11.28
CA GLN A 56 -2.44 -16.01 -10.15
C GLN A 56 -2.68 -14.55 -10.58
N GLU A 57 -2.01 -14.08 -11.63
CA GLU A 57 -2.17 -12.72 -12.15
C GLU A 57 -3.60 -12.46 -12.69
N LEU A 58 -4.17 -13.40 -13.43
CA LEU A 58 -5.57 -13.31 -13.88
C LEU A 58 -6.53 -13.24 -12.69
N SER A 59 -6.34 -14.11 -11.69
CA SER A 59 -7.18 -14.10 -10.50
C SER A 59 -7.04 -12.80 -9.69
N ARG A 60 -5.87 -12.16 -9.73
CA ARG A 60 -5.62 -10.84 -9.12
C ARG A 60 -6.41 -9.75 -9.82
N LEU A 61 -6.49 -9.77 -11.15
CA LEU A 61 -7.32 -8.85 -11.92
C LEU A 61 -8.81 -9.06 -11.62
N VAL A 62 -9.27 -10.31 -11.58
CA VAL A 62 -10.66 -10.65 -11.24
C VAL A 62 -11.00 -10.17 -9.83
N ARG A 63 -10.14 -10.46 -8.85
CA ARG A 63 -10.34 -10.03 -7.47
C ARG A 63 -10.42 -8.51 -7.35
N ARG A 64 -9.53 -7.78 -8.04
CA ARG A 64 -9.58 -6.32 -8.10
C ARG A 64 -10.92 -5.80 -8.64
N LYS A 65 -11.45 -6.40 -9.71
CA LYS A 65 -12.75 -6.01 -10.28
C LYS A 65 -13.91 -6.29 -9.33
N LEU A 66 -13.86 -7.41 -8.61
CA LEU A 66 -14.87 -7.76 -7.60
C LEU A 66 -14.84 -6.77 -6.44
N ASP A 67 -13.64 -6.43 -5.94
CA ASP A 67 -13.47 -5.48 -4.85
C ASP A 67 -13.92 -4.07 -5.27
N ASP A 68 -13.57 -3.61 -6.48
CA ASP A 68 -14.06 -2.33 -7.04
C ASP A 68 -15.60 -2.30 -7.12
N SER A 69 -16.22 -3.40 -7.53
CA SER A 69 -17.68 -3.50 -7.66
C SER A 69 -18.36 -3.49 -6.29
N ARG A 70 -17.82 -4.21 -5.31
CA ARG A 70 -18.32 -4.17 -3.92
C ARG A 70 -18.18 -2.79 -3.30
N TRP A 71 -17.09 -2.09 -3.58
CA TRP A 71 -16.93 -0.69 -3.17
C TRP A 71 -17.99 0.22 -3.79
N ARG A 72 -18.26 0.09 -5.09
CA ARG A 72 -19.34 0.84 -5.75
C ARG A 72 -20.69 0.59 -5.09
N LEU A 73 -20.99 -0.67 -4.77
CA LEU A 73 -22.23 -1.06 -4.09
C LEU A 73 -22.31 -0.52 -2.64
N TYR A 74 -21.20 -0.54 -1.91
CA TYR A 74 -21.10 0.06 -0.58
C TYR A 74 -21.43 1.56 -0.64
N PHE A 75 -20.83 2.30 -1.59
CA PHE A 75 -21.08 3.72 -1.76
C PHE A 75 -22.49 4.03 -2.26
N SER A 76 -22.99 3.29 -3.25
CA SER A 76 -24.34 3.49 -3.77
C SER A 76 -25.42 3.19 -2.74
N SER A 77 -25.15 2.25 -1.83
CA SER A 77 -26.05 1.90 -0.73
C SER A 77 -25.89 2.79 0.51
N ARG A 78 -25.02 3.82 0.47
CA ARG A 78 -24.68 4.70 1.60
C ARG A 78 -24.31 3.91 2.87
N GLY A 79 -23.61 2.79 2.71
CA GLY A 79 -23.15 1.96 3.82
C GLY A 79 -24.19 1.00 4.40
N ARG A 80 -25.34 0.80 3.75
CA ARG A 80 -26.29 -0.27 4.14
C ARG A 80 -25.74 -1.67 3.86
N LEU A 81 -24.87 -1.80 2.86
CA LEU A 81 -24.12 -3.03 2.62
C LEU A 81 -22.82 -3.02 3.42
N PRO A 82 -22.36 -4.19 3.91
CA PRO A 82 -21.11 -4.28 4.64
C PRO A 82 -19.92 -3.92 3.74
N GLN A 83 -18.92 -3.28 4.34
CA GLN A 83 -17.67 -2.92 3.68
C GLN A 83 -16.93 -4.17 3.18
N PRO A 84 -16.27 -4.12 2.00
CA PRO A 84 -15.39 -5.18 1.56
C PRO A 84 -14.27 -5.41 2.60
N ARG A 85 -13.98 -6.67 2.95
CA ARG A 85 -12.84 -7.01 3.83
C ARG A 85 -11.53 -6.62 3.14
N LEU A 86 -10.89 -5.57 3.66
CA LEU A 86 -9.61 -5.10 3.15
C LEU A 86 -8.49 -6.02 3.65
N GLY A 87 -7.53 -6.34 2.76
CA GLY A 87 -6.29 -7.00 3.15
C GLY A 87 -5.42 -6.08 4.01
N TRP A 88 -4.21 -6.55 4.36
CA TRP A 88 -3.25 -5.91 5.27
C TRP A 88 -2.84 -4.46 4.94
N GLY A 89 -3.21 -3.92 3.77
CA GLY A 89 -2.94 -2.55 3.35
C GLY A 89 -4.15 -1.62 3.47
N ASN A 90 -4.91 -1.68 4.58
CA ASN A 90 -6.01 -0.76 4.77
C ASN A 90 -5.47 0.65 5.12
N PHE A 91 -5.43 1.53 4.11
CA PHE A 91 -5.10 2.95 4.26
C PHE A 91 -6.32 3.82 4.63
N GLU A 92 -7.41 3.22 5.13
CA GLU A 92 -8.61 3.93 5.54
C GLU A 92 -8.34 5.02 6.60
N PHE A 93 -7.32 4.82 7.45
CA PHE A 93 -6.89 5.84 8.39
C PHE A 93 -6.42 7.15 7.71
N LEU A 94 -5.93 7.07 6.46
CA LEU A 94 -5.58 8.24 5.65
C LEU A 94 -6.79 8.94 5.05
N ARG A 95 -7.91 8.23 4.92
CA ARG A 95 -9.12 8.66 4.19
C ARG A 95 -9.84 9.80 4.89
N THR A 96 -9.74 9.88 6.21
CA THR A 96 -10.28 11.00 7.00
C THR A 96 -9.48 12.29 6.83
N GLY A 97 -8.29 12.22 6.22
CA GLY A 97 -7.36 13.34 6.12
C GLY A 97 -6.69 13.71 7.44
N ARG A 98 -7.06 13.12 8.58
CA ARG A 98 -6.53 13.49 9.91
C ARG A 98 -5.01 13.34 9.98
N VAL A 99 -4.50 12.19 9.55
CA VAL A 99 -3.04 11.91 9.54
C VAL A 99 -2.31 12.80 8.53
N LEU A 100 -2.92 13.07 7.38
CA LEU A 100 -2.32 13.93 6.35
C LEU A 100 -2.24 15.38 6.82
N ASN A 101 -3.27 15.88 7.49
CA ASN A 101 -3.26 17.21 8.09
C ASN A 101 -2.23 17.29 9.21
N ALA A 102 -2.14 16.28 10.09
CA ALA A 102 -1.12 16.25 11.14
C ALA A 102 0.32 16.28 10.57
N LEU A 103 0.58 15.58 9.46
CA LEU A 103 1.87 15.66 8.77
C LEU A 103 2.14 17.04 8.17
N ALA A 104 1.12 17.67 7.58
CA ALA A 104 1.25 19.02 7.02
C ALA A 104 1.44 20.09 8.12
N ASP A 105 0.79 19.92 9.27
CA ASP A 105 0.90 20.79 10.44
C ASP A 105 2.30 20.76 11.04
N ASP A 106 2.92 19.58 11.06
CA ASP A 106 4.25 19.44 11.63
C ASP A 106 5.33 20.02 10.72
N LEU A 107 5.11 20.28 9.42
CA LEU A 107 6.14 20.85 8.52
C LEU A 107 6.63 22.22 9.03
N ARG A 108 7.96 22.41 9.11
CA ARG A 108 8.58 23.60 9.72
C ARG A 108 9.42 24.43 8.76
N ALA A 109 9.95 23.85 7.68
CA ALA A 109 10.76 24.62 6.74
C ALA A 109 9.90 25.59 5.92
N ASP A 110 10.39 26.80 5.73
CA ASP A 110 9.67 27.90 5.05
C ASP A 110 9.51 27.67 3.53
N VAL A 111 10.20 26.67 2.98
CA VAL A 111 10.09 26.27 1.57
C VAL A 111 8.74 25.65 1.22
N TRP A 112 7.94 25.26 2.22
CA TRP A 112 6.67 24.58 2.00
C TRP A 112 5.46 25.51 2.06
N ASP A 113 4.69 25.51 0.98
CA ASP A 113 3.36 26.11 0.99
C ASP A 113 2.36 25.18 1.70
N ARG A 114 2.24 25.37 3.01
CA ARG A 114 1.32 24.61 3.87
C ARG A 114 -0.14 24.82 3.48
N ARG A 115 -0.51 25.97 2.92
CA ARG A 115 -1.87 26.25 2.47
C ARG A 115 -2.20 25.42 1.23
N ALA A 116 -1.34 25.43 0.23
CA ALA A 116 -1.50 24.61 -0.96
C ALA A 116 -1.55 23.10 -0.63
N ILE A 117 -0.75 22.65 0.34
CA ILE A 117 -0.79 21.25 0.82
C ILE A 117 -2.15 20.92 1.45
N ARG A 118 -2.69 21.78 2.31
CA ARG A 118 -4.02 21.58 2.91
C ARG A 118 -5.14 21.55 1.88
N ASP A 119 -5.12 22.51 0.96
CA ASP A 119 -6.12 22.59 -0.11
C ASP A 119 -6.09 21.30 -0.96
N ARG A 120 -4.88 20.78 -1.20
CA ARG A 120 -4.72 19.49 -1.89
C ARG A 120 -5.24 18.32 -1.08
N ILE A 121 -5.00 18.25 0.22
CA ILE A 121 -5.55 17.22 1.11
C ILE A 121 -7.07 17.26 1.08
N ALA A 122 -7.67 18.43 1.27
CA ALA A 122 -9.12 18.63 1.26
C ALA A 122 -9.77 18.25 -0.08
N ALA A 123 -9.05 18.39 -1.20
CA ALA A 123 -9.55 18.00 -2.51
C ALA A 123 -9.61 16.48 -2.74
N VAL A 124 -8.83 15.66 -2.01
CA VAL A 124 -8.77 14.20 -2.23
C VAL A 124 -9.32 13.34 -1.09
N THR A 125 -9.53 13.91 0.09
CA THR A 125 -10.14 13.21 1.25
C THR A 125 -11.65 12.94 1.15
N PRO A 126 -12.47 13.69 0.37
CA PRO A 126 -13.90 13.38 0.25
C PRO A 126 -14.15 11.96 -0.27
N LEU A 127 -15.16 11.31 0.30
CA LEU A 127 -15.62 9.94 0.01
C LEU A 127 -15.85 9.66 -1.49
N GLU A 128 -16.24 10.68 -2.25
CA GLU A 128 -16.60 10.60 -3.67
C GLU A 128 -15.43 10.94 -4.61
N SER A 129 -14.30 11.40 -4.07
CA SER A 129 -13.16 11.81 -4.88
C SER A 129 -12.47 10.58 -5.50
N ARG A 130 -12.25 10.63 -6.82
CA ARG A 130 -11.41 9.67 -7.58
C ARG A 130 -9.91 9.84 -7.29
N GLY A 131 -9.53 10.73 -6.39
CA GLY A 131 -8.14 11.02 -6.04
C GLY A 131 -7.51 9.87 -5.26
N SER A 132 -6.28 9.47 -5.63
CA SER A 132 -5.53 8.47 -4.87
C SER A 132 -4.93 9.11 -3.61
N VAL A 133 -5.62 8.99 -2.48
CA VAL A 133 -5.12 9.35 -1.14
C VAL A 133 -3.75 8.70 -0.86
N HIS A 134 -3.53 7.49 -1.39
CA HIS A 134 -2.24 6.78 -1.34
C HIS A 134 -1.11 7.52 -2.08
N ARG A 135 -1.39 8.07 -3.27
CA ARG A 135 -0.37 8.84 -4.01
C ARG A 135 -0.01 10.13 -3.27
N LEU A 136 -1.01 10.79 -2.69
CA LEU A 136 -0.79 11.99 -1.88
C LEU A 136 0.03 11.68 -0.63
N SER A 137 -0.31 10.61 0.11
CA SER A 137 0.44 10.24 1.32
C SER A 137 1.90 9.93 1.02
N PHE A 138 2.18 9.26 -0.10
CA PHE A 138 3.55 8.97 -0.51
C PHE A 138 4.34 10.23 -0.85
N GLN A 139 3.72 11.21 -1.52
CA GLN A 139 4.34 12.51 -1.77
C GLN A 139 4.56 13.28 -0.46
N LEU A 140 3.58 13.29 0.44
CA LEU A 140 3.66 14.00 1.71
C LEU A 140 4.75 13.42 2.62
N MET A 141 4.92 12.09 2.66
CA MET A 141 6.03 11.45 3.39
C MET A 141 7.40 11.85 2.84
N ARG A 142 7.53 12.07 1.53
CA ARG A 142 8.79 12.56 0.93
C ARG A 142 9.07 14.00 1.31
N ILE A 143 8.05 14.87 1.22
CA ILE A 143 8.12 16.27 1.69
C ILE A 143 8.56 16.28 3.15
N TYR A 144 7.89 15.50 3.99
CA TYR A 144 8.21 15.38 5.42
C TYR A 144 9.64 14.91 5.67
N THR A 145 10.14 13.96 4.88
CA THR A 145 11.52 13.49 4.98
C THR A 145 12.52 14.61 4.65
N VAL A 146 12.29 15.34 3.56
CA VAL A 146 13.13 16.49 3.18
C VAL A 146 13.09 17.57 4.25
N ASP A 147 11.91 17.86 4.79
CA ASP A 147 11.74 18.82 5.87
C ASP A 147 12.57 18.44 7.11
N GLN A 148 12.54 17.17 7.52
CA GLN A 148 13.39 16.67 8.62
C GLN A 148 14.89 16.80 8.31
N MET A 149 15.30 16.58 7.07
CA MET A 149 16.70 16.77 6.66
C MET A 149 17.11 18.24 6.72
N LEU A 150 16.24 19.17 6.29
CA LEU A 150 16.50 20.61 6.37
C LEU A 150 16.59 21.10 7.82
N ARG A 151 15.78 20.54 8.73
CA ARG A 151 15.86 20.85 10.17
C ARG A 151 17.15 20.33 10.83
N ALA A 152 17.63 19.19 10.39
CA ALA A 152 18.82 18.55 10.95
C ALA A 152 20.12 19.11 10.34
N ALA A 153 20.03 19.88 9.25
CA ALA A 153 21.17 20.53 8.65
C ALA A 153 21.68 21.65 9.60
N PRO A 154 23.00 21.72 9.86
CA PRO A 154 23.57 22.86 10.56
C PRO A 154 23.36 24.15 9.75
N PRO A 155 23.27 25.32 10.41
CA PRO A 155 23.11 26.61 9.76
C PRO A 155 24.26 26.94 8.80
#